data_AF-A0A1G5W0A2-F1
#
_entry.id   AF-A0A1G5W0A2-F1
#
_cell.length_a   1.000
_cell.length_b   1.000
_cell.length_c   1.000
_cell.angle_alpha   90.00
_cell.angle_beta   90.00
_cell.angle_gamma   90.00
#
_symmetry.space_group_name_H-M   'P 1'
#
loop_
_entity.id
_entity.type
_entity.pdbx_description
1 polymer ?
#
loop_
_entity_poly.entity_id
_entity_poly.type
_entity_poly.pdbx_seq_one_letter_code
_entity_poly.pdbx_strand_id
1 'polypeptide(L)'
;MKKNSILEVPLLHPNWKKLAYVFFPLPVFIVIGIAILNPKTDPNETIQIIYGSWALAFMILNLTREKVEDEMVRTFRQQAFQTGFYWLIWGLPVLMIINYWRFDRFTSEIFTAYLVLFLLNAYIHGAFKYQKYIANKEEN
;
A
#
# COMPACT_ATOMS: atom_id res chain seq x y z
N MET A 1 -16.48 -21.71 -22.80
CA MET A 1 -15.03 -21.99 -22.60
C MET A 1 -14.83 -22.48 -21.17
N LYS A 2 -14.12 -23.59 -20.97
CA LYS A 2 -13.84 -24.14 -19.64
C LYS A 2 -12.99 -23.15 -18.84
N LYS A 3 -13.48 -22.77 -17.65
CA LYS A 3 -12.85 -21.88 -16.66
C LYS A 3 -11.54 -22.49 -16.15
N ASN A 4 -10.44 -22.25 -16.84
CA ASN A 4 -9.10 -22.59 -16.34
C ASN A 4 -8.59 -21.36 -15.55
N SER A 5 -9.01 -21.29 -14.28
CA SER A 5 -9.00 -20.08 -13.45
C SER A 5 -7.68 -19.85 -12.69
N ILE A 6 -6.52 -20.06 -13.34
CA ILE A 6 -5.24 -19.64 -12.74
C ILE A 6 -5.13 -18.09 -12.75
N LEU A 7 -5.79 -17.45 -13.71
CA LEU A 7 -5.83 -15.99 -13.85
C LEU A 7 -6.95 -15.31 -13.04
N GLU A 8 -7.90 -16.08 -12.49
CA GLU A 8 -9.04 -15.54 -11.72
C GLU A 8 -8.70 -15.61 -10.23
N VAL A 9 -7.95 -14.61 -9.74
CA VAL A 9 -7.65 -14.50 -8.31
C VAL A 9 -8.90 -13.97 -7.59
N PRO A 10 -9.49 -14.74 -6.65
CA PRO A 10 -10.70 -14.30 -5.96
C PRO A 10 -10.39 -13.13 -5.01
N LEU A 11 -11.26 -12.12 -5.01
CA LEU A 11 -11.20 -11.03 -4.04
C LEU A 11 -11.45 -11.56 -2.61
N LEU A 12 -10.74 -10.99 -1.63
CA LEU A 12 -10.86 -11.35 -0.23
C LEU A 12 -12.22 -10.95 0.33
N HIS A 13 -12.70 -11.72 1.32
CA HIS A 13 -13.94 -11.41 2.03
C HIS A 13 -13.86 -10.05 2.76
N PRO A 14 -14.94 -9.24 2.88
CA PRO A 14 -14.91 -7.91 3.49
C PRO A 14 -14.36 -7.88 4.93
N ASN A 15 -14.45 -9.00 5.64
CA ASN A 15 -13.90 -9.16 6.99
C ASN A 15 -12.37 -8.99 7.05
N TRP A 16 -11.66 -9.23 5.94
CA TRP A 16 -10.21 -9.01 5.84
C TRP A 16 -9.83 -7.53 6.02
N LYS A 17 -10.76 -6.58 5.80
CA LYS A 17 -10.52 -5.16 6.14
C LYS A 17 -10.18 -4.98 7.61
N LYS A 18 -10.81 -5.74 8.52
CA LYS A 18 -10.52 -5.66 9.96
C LYS A 18 -9.07 -6.05 10.24
N LEU A 19 -8.60 -7.12 9.60
CA LEU A 19 -7.20 -7.54 9.71
C LEU A 19 -6.26 -6.45 9.19
N ALA A 20 -6.52 -5.92 8.01
CA ALA A 20 -5.72 -4.84 7.44
C ALA A 20 -5.63 -3.62 8.37
N TYR A 21 -6.75 -3.25 9.02
CA TYR A 21 -6.75 -2.12 9.97
C TYR A 21 -5.89 -2.36 11.21
N VAL A 22 -5.66 -3.61 11.62
CA VAL A 22 -4.73 -3.94 12.70
C VAL A 22 -3.27 -3.73 12.28
N PHE A 23 -2.93 -3.99 11.01
CA PHE A 23 -1.57 -3.84 10.49
C PHE A 23 -1.09 -2.38 10.38
N PHE A 24 -1.96 -1.38 10.58
CA PHE A 24 -1.53 0.02 10.63
C PHE A 24 -0.90 0.41 11.98
N PRO A 25 -1.58 0.25 13.13
CA PRO A 25 -1.02 0.60 14.44
C PRO A 25 -0.06 -0.46 14.99
N LEU A 26 -0.28 -1.75 14.70
CA LEU A 26 0.54 -2.86 15.22
C LEU A 26 2.05 -2.66 15.03
N PRO A 27 2.58 -2.35 13.82
CA PRO A 27 4.02 -2.16 13.65
C PRO A 27 4.56 -1.00 14.50
N VAL A 28 3.77 0.05 14.74
CA VAL A 28 4.21 1.18 15.61
C VAL A 28 4.44 0.69 17.03
N PHE A 29 3.53 -0.11 17.58
CA PHE A 29 3.71 -0.71 18.90
C PHE A 29 4.90 -1.67 18.95
N ILE A 30 5.11 -2.46 17.90
CA ILE A 30 6.28 -3.35 17.78
C ILE A 30 7.57 -2.54 17.78
N VAL A 31 7.66 -1.48 16.98
CA VAL A 31 8.81 -0.59 16.90
C VAL A 31 9.11 0.08 18.25
N ILE A 32 8.08 0.55 18.95
CA ILE A 32 8.23 1.10 20.31
C ILE A 32 8.75 0.03 21.28
N GLY A 33 8.20 -1.19 21.22
CA GLY A 33 8.66 -2.31 22.04
C GLY A 33 10.13 -2.66 21.77
N ILE A 34 10.55 -2.67 20.51
CA ILE A 34 11.95 -2.89 20.12
C ILE A 34 12.84 -1.77 20.67
N ALA A 35 12.44 -0.50 20.56
CA ALA A 35 13.22 0.62 21.07
C ALA A 35 13.42 0.56 22.60
N ILE A 36 12.43 0.04 23.35
CA ILE A 36 12.53 -0.15 24.79
C ILE A 36 13.43 -1.34 25.14
N LEU A 37 13.27 -2.48 24.45
CA LEU A 37 13.98 -3.72 24.74
C LEU A 37 15.42 -3.74 24.22
N ASN A 38 15.68 -3.04 23.12
CA ASN A 38 17.00 -2.89 22.49
C ASN A 38 17.21 -1.48 21.94
N PRO A 39 17.59 -0.51 22.79
CA PRO A 39 17.79 0.90 22.38
C PRO A 39 18.90 1.12 21.36
N LYS A 40 19.73 0.10 21.08
CA LYS A 40 20.83 0.18 20.12
C LYS A 40 20.42 -0.25 18.71
N THR A 41 19.19 -0.72 18.51
CA THR A 41 18.70 -1.10 17.18
C THR A 41 18.71 0.10 16.26
N ASP A 42 19.15 -0.11 15.02
CA ASP A 42 19.16 0.92 13.99
C ASP A 42 17.71 1.36 13.68
N PRO A 43 17.41 2.67 13.76
CA PRO A 43 16.12 3.20 13.32
C PRO A 43 15.76 2.84 11.87
N ASN A 44 16.74 2.74 10.97
CA ASN A 44 16.54 2.38 9.55
C ASN A 44 16.12 0.91 9.36
N GLU A 45 16.56 0.01 10.22
CA GLU A 45 16.08 -1.38 10.21
C GLU A 45 14.65 -1.45 10.76
N THR A 46 14.39 -0.69 11.80
CA THR A 46 13.12 -0.72 12.52
C THR A 46 11.98 -0.10 11.71
N ILE A 47 12.26 0.95 10.93
CA ILE A 47 11.26 1.59 10.06
C ILE A 47 10.79 0.67 8.92
N GLN A 48 11.61 -0.30 8.51
CA GLN A 48 11.22 -1.28 7.49
C GLN A 48 10.06 -2.17 7.95
N ILE A 49 9.96 -2.44 9.26
CA ILE A 49 8.82 -3.18 9.85
C ILE A 49 7.52 -2.41 9.62
N ILE A 50 7.56 -1.08 9.75
CA ILE A 50 6.42 -0.20 9.50
C ILE A 50 6.05 -0.26 8.02
N TYR A 51 7.00 -0.03 7.11
CA TYR A 51 6.74 -0.05 5.67
C TYR A 51 6.20 -1.41 5.20
N GLY A 52 6.80 -2.51 5.65
CA GLY A 52 6.36 -3.85 5.30
C GLY A 52 4.94 -4.14 5.79
N SER A 53 4.64 -3.77 7.04
CA SER A 53 3.30 -3.96 7.63
C SER A 53 2.24 -3.11 6.94
N TRP A 54 2.54 -1.85 6.63
CA TRP A 54 1.63 -0.97 5.90
C TRP A 54 1.43 -1.41 4.45
N ALA A 55 2.48 -1.91 3.79
CA ALA A 55 2.36 -2.51 2.47
C ALA A 55 1.40 -3.70 2.49
N LEU A 56 1.52 -4.60 3.47
CA LEU A 56 0.61 -5.74 3.65
C LEU A 56 -0.82 -5.27 3.95
N ALA A 57 -0.99 -4.27 4.82
CA ALA A 57 -2.30 -3.70 5.11
C ALA A 57 -2.99 -3.20 3.84
N PHE A 58 -2.31 -2.37 3.05
CA PHE A 58 -2.88 -1.85 1.80
C PHE A 58 -3.08 -2.93 0.75
N MET A 59 -2.20 -3.93 0.63
CA MET A 59 -2.42 -5.09 -0.25
C MET A 59 -3.72 -5.81 0.10
N ILE A 60 -3.93 -6.12 1.38
CA ILE A 60 -5.17 -6.76 1.85
C ILE A 60 -6.37 -5.87 1.50
N LEU A 61 -6.30 -4.57 1.74
CA LEU A 61 -7.39 -3.64 1.43
C LEU A 61 -7.70 -3.58 -0.08
N ASN A 62 -6.68 -3.55 -0.93
CA ASN A 62 -6.82 -3.50 -2.38
C ASN A 62 -7.44 -4.79 -2.95
N LEU A 63 -7.09 -5.94 -2.36
CA LEU A 63 -7.64 -7.25 -2.72
C LEU A 63 -8.99 -7.55 -2.07
N THR A 64 -9.45 -6.75 -1.11
CA THR A 64 -10.74 -7.00 -0.45
C THR A 64 -11.91 -6.51 -1.30
N ARG A 65 -12.90 -7.39 -1.48
CA ARG A 65 -14.14 -7.05 -2.18
C ARG A 65 -14.92 -5.96 -1.44
N GLU A 66 -15.58 -5.11 -2.20
CA GLU A 66 -16.53 -4.14 -1.65
C GLU A 66 -17.87 -4.82 -1.35
N LYS A 67 -18.76 -4.12 -0.63
CA LYS A 67 -20.08 -4.68 -0.26
C LYS A 67 -20.93 -5.01 -1.49
N VAL A 68 -20.79 -4.20 -2.53
CA VAL A 68 -21.39 -4.39 -3.86
C VAL A 68 -20.24 -4.37 -4.85
N GLU A 69 -20.12 -5.43 -5.65
CA GLU A 69 -19.19 -5.53 -6.77
C GLU A 69 -20.00 -5.46 -8.05
N ASP A 70 -19.93 -4.31 -8.72
CA ASP A 70 -20.47 -4.10 -10.06
C ASP A 70 -19.33 -3.87 -11.07
N GLU A 71 -19.70 -3.70 -12.35
CA GLU A 71 -18.72 -3.46 -13.41
C GLU A 71 -17.96 -2.14 -13.23
N MET A 72 -18.59 -1.14 -12.60
CA MET A 72 -17.98 0.16 -12.32
C MET A 72 -16.85 0.03 -11.29
N VAL A 73 -17.09 -0.66 -10.17
CA VAL A 73 -16.08 -0.93 -9.14
C VAL A 73 -14.92 -1.73 -9.71
N ARG A 74 -15.18 -2.71 -10.59
CA ARG A 74 -14.12 -3.46 -11.28
C ARG A 74 -13.28 -2.55 -12.16
N THR A 75 -13.91 -1.62 -12.87
CA THR A 75 -13.23 -0.62 -13.70
C THR A 75 -12.38 0.33 -12.86
N PHE A 76 -12.92 0.83 -11.74
CA PHE A 76 -12.16 1.67 -10.80
C PHE A 76 -10.94 0.96 -10.25
N ARG A 77 -11.01 -0.34 -9.91
CA ARG A 77 -9.82 -1.08 -9.48
C ARG A 77 -8.74 -1.08 -10.56
N GLN A 78 -9.10 -1.37 -11.81
CA GLN A 78 -8.14 -1.38 -12.92
C GLN A 78 -7.50 -0.01 -13.15
N GLN A 79 -8.31 1.05 -13.16
CA GLN A 79 -7.80 2.41 -13.28
C GLN A 79 -6.91 2.79 -12.10
N ALA A 80 -7.31 2.45 -10.87
CA ALA A 80 -6.52 2.69 -9.68
C ALA A 80 -5.17 1.95 -9.70
N PHE A 81 -5.12 0.72 -10.23
CA PHE A 81 -3.85 0.02 -10.48
C PHE A 81 -2.96 0.82 -11.42
N GLN A 82 -3.48 1.26 -12.58
CA GLN A 82 -2.72 2.07 -13.54
C GLN A 82 -2.26 3.40 -12.92
N THR A 83 -3.15 4.10 -12.20
CA THR A 83 -2.85 5.35 -11.50
C THR A 83 -1.76 5.14 -10.43
N GLY A 84 -1.81 4.03 -9.69
CA GLY A 84 -0.80 3.68 -8.70
C GLY A 84 0.60 3.53 -9.31
N PHE A 85 0.72 2.81 -10.42
CA PHE A 85 1.99 2.70 -11.14
C PHE A 85 2.44 4.02 -11.75
N TYR A 86 1.51 4.81 -12.30
CA TYR A 86 1.81 6.14 -12.82
C TYR A 86 2.45 7.05 -11.76
N TRP A 87 1.85 7.13 -10.56
CA TRP A 87 2.41 7.94 -9.48
C TRP A 87 3.71 7.36 -8.93
N LEU A 88 3.86 6.03 -8.92
CA LEU A 88 5.11 5.41 -8.51
C LEU A 88 6.28 5.79 -9.44
N ILE A 89 6.05 5.85 -10.76
CA ILE A 89 7.07 6.28 -11.75
C ILE A 89 7.60 7.67 -11.42
N TRP A 90 6.76 8.58 -10.92
CA TRP A 90 7.17 9.93 -10.53
C TRP A 90 7.69 10.01 -9.10
N GLY A 91 7.09 9.25 -8.17
CA GLY A 91 7.45 9.26 -6.76
C GLY A 91 8.85 8.72 -6.50
N LEU A 92 9.27 7.66 -7.22
CA LEU A 92 10.60 7.07 -7.03
C LEU A 92 11.74 8.04 -7.41
N PRO A 93 11.76 8.67 -8.60
CA PRO A 93 12.75 9.70 -8.92
C PRO A 93 12.77 10.86 -7.92
N VAL A 94 11.60 11.33 -7.46
CA VAL A 94 11.53 12.41 -6.46
C VAL A 94 12.21 11.98 -5.17
N LEU A 95 11.94 10.77 -4.68
CA LEU A 95 12.60 10.23 -3.49
C LEU A 95 14.10 10.07 -3.68
N MET A 96 14.55 9.60 -4.85
CA MET A 96 15.97 9.49 -5.17
C MET A 96 16.67 10.86 -5.17
N ILE A 97 16.03 11.89 -5.73
CA ILE A 97 16.55 13.27 -5.73
C ILE A 97 16.66 13.81 -4.31
N ILE A 98 15.61 13.63 -3.49
CA ILE A 98 15.62 14.04 -2.08
C ILE A 98 16.73 13.32 -1.30
N ASN A 99 16.89 12.01 -1.54
CA ASN A 99 17.92 11.22 -0.87
C ASN A 99 19.33 11.65 -1.27
N TYR A 100 19.55 11.90 -2.58
CA TYR A 100 20.81 12.41 -3.09
C TYR A 100 21.15 13.77 -2.47
N TRP A 101 20.19 14.69 -2.42
CA TRP A 101 20.43 16.01 -1.87
C TRP A 101 20.73 16.00 -0.36
N ARG A 102 20.21 15.02 0.37
CA ARG A 102 20.40 14.89 1.82
C ARG A 102 21.64 14.09 2.23
N PHE A 103 21.99 13.06 1.46
CA PHE A 103 23.00 12.06 1.85
C PHE A 103 24.09 11.82 0.80
N ASP A 104 24.09 12.57 -0.30
CA ASP A 104 25.03 12.45 -1.43
C ASP A 104 25.05 11.05 -2.06
N ARG A 105 23.92 10.33 -1.98
CA ARG A 105 23.73 8.97 -2.50
C ARG A 105 22.33 8.80 -3.07
N PHE A 106 22.19 8.09 -4.18
CA PHE A 106 20.87 7.79 -4.77
C PHE A 106 20.08 6.72 -4.02
N THR A 107 20.79 5.86 -3.28
CA THR A 107 20.19 4.80 -2.46
C THR A 107 20.43 5.09 -0.97
N SER A 108 19.51 4.62 -0.13
CA SER A 108 19.68 4.57 1.32
C SER A 108 18.94 3.36 1.86
N GLU A 109 19.26 2.97 3.09
CA GLU A 109 18.55 1.91 3.81
C GLU A 109 17.08 2.23 4.04
N ILE A 110 16.67 3.50 3.89
CA ILE A 110 15.26 3.91 3.92
C ILE A 110 14.58 3.55 2.59
N PHE A 111 15.32 3.58 1.47
CA PHE A 111 14.83 3.27 0.13
C PHE A 111 14.84 1.75 -0.13
N THR A 112 13.93 1.05 0.54
CA THR A 112 13.80 -0.42 0.48
C THR A 112 12.65 -0.87 -0.41
N ALA A 113 12.65 -2.16 -0.76
CA ALA A 113 11.51 -2.80 -1.44
C ALA A 113 10.20 -2.65 -0.63
N TYR A 114 10.27 -2.64 0.70
CA TYR A 114 9.11 -2.44 1.56
C TYR A 114 8.51 -1.04 1.41
N LEU A 115 9.33 0.00 1.30
CA LEU A 115 8.87 1.36 1.03
C LEU A 115 8.19 1.44 -0.35
N VAL A 116 8.80 0.86 -1.38
CA VAL A 116 8.25 0.85 -2.75
C VAL A 116 6.89 0.14 -2.79
N LEU A 117 6.80 -1.04 -2.15
CA LEU A 117 5.55 -1.78 -2.05
C LEU A 117 4.48 -1.03 -1.26
N PHE A 118 4.87 -0.37 -0.17
CA PHE A 118 3.98 0.47 0.60
C PHE A 118 3.41 1.61 -0.26
N LEU A 119 4.27 2.38 -0.92
CA LEU A 119 3.87 3.51 -1.75
C LEU A 119 2.95 3.08 -2.90
N LEU A 120 3.33 2.02 -3.63
CA LEU A 120 2.50 1.49 -4.71
C LEU A 120 1.09 1.14 -4.20
N ASN A 121 1.01 0.35 -3.12
CA ASN A 121 -0.27 -0.10 -2.61
C ASN A 121 -1.10 1.04 -2.01
N ALA A 122 -0.44 2.03 -1.38
CA ALA A 122 -1.08 3.23 -0.87
C ALA A 122 -1.64 4.10 -2.01
N TYR A 123 -0.90 4.30 -3.11
CA TYR A 123 -1.38 5.05 -4.27
C TYR A 123 -2.56 4.36 -4.95
N ILE A 124 -2.50 3.03 -5.14
CA ILE A 124 -3.62 2.24 -5.66
C ILE A 124 -4.85 2.41 -4.76
N HIS A 125 -4.66 2.27 -3.44
CA HIS A 125 -5.76 2.37 -2.50
C HIS A 125 -6.40 3.76 -2.50
N GLY A 126 -5.57 4.80 -2.47
CA GLY A 126 -6.00 6.19 -2.51
C GLY A 126 -6.76 6.51 -3.78
N ALA A 127 -6.23 6.12 -4.95
CA ALA A 127 -6.89 6.32 -6.24
C ALA A 127 -8.26 5.63 -6.30
N PHE A 128 -8.33 4.37 -5.85
CA PHE A 128 -9.58 3.62 -5.82
C PHE A 128 -10.63 4.27 -4.91
N LYS A 129 -10.24 4.68 -3.69
CA LYS A 129 -11.14 5.36 -2.76
C LYS A 129 -11.60 6.72 -3.26
N TYR A 130 -10.70 7.46 -3.90
CA TYR A 130 -11.00 8.77 -4.49
C TYR A 130 -12.01 8.65 -5.64
N GLN A 131 -11.80 7.71 -6.57
CA GLN A 131 -12.74 7.46 -7.67
C GLN A 131 -14.13 7.08 -7.17
N LYS A 132 -14.20 6.17 -6.19
CA LYS A 132 -15.46 5.82 -5.54
C LYS A 132 -16.15 7.00 -4.86
N TYR A 133 -15.37 7.86 -4.21
CA TYR A 133 -15.91 9.04 -3.55
C TYR A 133 -16.53 10.02 -4.56
N ILE A 134 -15.87 10.25 -5.70
CA ILE A 134 -16.41 11.09 -6.77
C ILE A 134 -17.68 10.49 -7.35
N ALA A 135 -17.68 9.21 -7.71
CA ALA A 135 -18.84 8.55 -8.30
C ALA A 135 -20.08 8.64 -7.38
N ASN A 136 -19.90 8.36 -6.09
CA ASN A 136 -20.98 8.46 -5.11
C ASN A 136 -21.48 9.90 -4.89
N LYS A 137 -20.63 10.91 -5.14
CA LYS A 137 -21.01 12.32 -5.05
C LYS A 137 -21.82 12.76 -6.26
N GLU A 138 -21.58 12.19 -7.43
CA GLU A 138 -22.33 12.50 -8.66
C GLU A 138 -23.71 11.84 -8.69
N GLU A 139 -23.90 10.75 -7.94
CA GLU A 139 -25.19 10.06 -7.80
C GLU A 139 -26.15 10.68 -6.75
N ASN A 140 -25.70 11.65 -5.94
CA ASN A 140 -26.53 12.35 -4.93
C ASN A 140 -26.73 13.83 -5.28
#